data_AF-A0A7X7K0I9-F1
#
_entry.id   AF-A0A7X7K0I9-F1
#
_cell.length_a   1.000
_cell.length_b   1.000
_cell.length_c   1.000
_cell.angle_alpha   90.00
_cell.angle_beta   90.00
_cell.angle_gamma   90.00
#
_symmetry.space_group_name_H-M   'P 1'
#
loop_
_entity.id
_entity.type
_entity.pdbx_description
1 polymer ?
#
loop_
_entity_poly.entity_id
_entity_poly.type
_entity_poly.pdbx_seq_one_letter_code
_entity_poly.pdbx_strand_id
1 'polypeptide(L)'
;MERRLVIGAAVGVLGVGLALIVALAFGWNNPRPARSPDWQAPGLPLTLTALADEPTALLLGRDMDDGTFEIVAVPVAGDEFNAYGLLYRARDEQHGYGFAVGSDGYFAVLEWADGAATPLVDWQQFPHVHRGRAANRLRVTCAGTTCQYYINDEYATTVEDDSYDSGQVGLWLQGHSKGALEVEFQRAHIWSLP
;
A
#
# COMPACT_ATOMS: atom_id res chain seq x y z
N MET A 1 67.19 3.92 22.08
CA MET A 1 66.58 4.00 20.74
C MET A 1 65.65 2.79 20.61
N GLU A 2 64.53 2.93 19.89
CA GLU A 2 63.61 1.86 19.45
C GLU A 2 62.31 1.64 20.25
N ARG A 3 61.32 2.47 19.86
CA ARG A 3 59.93 2.18 19.46
C ARG A 3 59.10 1.16 20.26
N ARG A 4 58.14 1.70 21.00
CA ARG A 4 56.89 1.03 21.38
C ARG A 4 56.04 0.76 20.11
N LEU A 5 55.69 -0.49 19.87
CA LEU A 5 54.70 -0.88 18.85
C LEU A 5 53.36 -1.11 19.56
N VAL A 6 52.40 -0.23 19.30
CA VAL A 6 50.99 -0.44 19.65
C VAL A 6 50.39 -1.27 18.52
N ILE A 7 50.00 -2.52 18.79
CA ILE A 7 49.18 -3.32 17.89
C ILE A 7 47.74 -3.22 18.40
N GLY A 8 46.93 -2.40 17.74
CA GLY A 8 45.48 -2.41 17.90
C GLY A 8 44.90 -3.61 17.15
N ALA A 9 44.23 -4.51 17.87
CA ALA A 9 43.42 -5.56 17.26
C ALA A 9 42.07 -4.96 16.82
N ALA A 10 41.95 -4.64 15.54
CA ALA A 10 40.67 -4.41 14.89
C ALA A 10 40.06 -5.77 14.53
N VAL A 11 39.25 -6.34 15.43
CA VAL A 11 38.36 -7.46 15.13
C VAL A 11 36.97 -7.08 15.59
N GLY A 12 36.10 -6.69 14.66
CA GLY A 12 34.72 -6.38 15.00
C GLY A 12 33.93 -5.59 13.96
N VAL A 13 33.95 -5.99 12.68
CA VAL A 13 32.98 -5.44 11.70
C VAL A 13 32.38 -6.51 10.76
N LEU A 14 33.04 -7.65 10.54
CA LEU A 14 32.58 -8.65 9.56
C LEU A 14 31.40 -9.54 9.99
N GLY A 15 31.03 -9.60 11.27
CA GLY A 15 29.94 -10.47 11.76
C GLY A 15 28.52 -9.89 11.59
N VAL A 16 28.37 -8.57 11.67
CA VAL A 16 27.05 -7.90 11.69
C VAL A 16 26.43 -7.84 10.30
N GLY A 17 27.23 -7.62 9.25
CA GLY A 17 26.75 -7.58 7.87
C GLY A 17 26.21 -8.93 7.38
N LEU A 18 26.85 -10.05 7.75
CA LEU A 18 26.39 -11.38 7.37
C LEU A 18 25.07 -11.75 8.07
N ALA A 19 24.92 -11.38 9.35
CA ALA A 19 23.70 -11.63 10.11
C ALA A 19 22.49 -10.83 9.58
N LEU A 20 22.69 -9.57 9.16
CA LEU A 20 21.65 -8.75 8.52
C LEU A 20 21.23 -9.29 7.15
N ILE A 21 22.19 -9.71 6.31
CA ILE A 21 21.90 -10.34 5.01
C ILE A 21 21.14 -11.65 5.20
N VAL A 22 21.52 -12.45 6.20
CA VAL A 22 20.84 -13.69 6.56
C VAL A 22 19.44 -13.42 7.12
N ALA A 23 19.26 -12.40 7.97
CA ALA A 23 17.95 -11.99 8.47
C ALA A 23 17.00 -11.52 7.37
N LEU A 24 17.50 -10.75 6.39
CA LEU A 24 16.73 -10.37 5.20
C LEU A 24 16.35 -11.58 4.34
N ALA A 25 17.28 -12.53 4.16
CA ALA A 25 17.03 -13.78 3.43
C ALA A 25 16.02 -14.72 4.13
N PHE A 26 15.89 -14.62 5.46
CA PHE A 26 14.91 -15.35 6.27
C PHE A 26 13.60 -14.59 6.53
N GLY A 27 13.39 -13.44 5.87
CA GLY A 27 12.11 -12.72 5.92
C GLY A 27 11.85 -11.94 7.20
N TRP A 28 12.88 -11.61 7.99
CA TRP A 28 12.74 -10.81 9.21
C TRP A 28 12.32 -9.35 8.95
N ASN A 29 12.43 -8.87 7.71
CA ASN A 29 11.87 -7.60 7.28
C ASN A 29 10.74 -7.80 6.25
N ASN A 30 9.99 -8.90 6.34
CA ASN A 30 8.81 -9.08 5.51
C ASN A 30 7.66 -8.30 6.15
N PRO A 31 7.22 -7.16 5.57
CA PRO A 31 6.10 -6.38 6.10
C PRO A 31 4.74 -7.10 6.03
N ARG A 32 4.68 -8.33 5.50
CA ARG A 32 3.48 -9.16 5.53
C ARG A 32 3.33 -9.91 6.85
N PRO A 33 2.10 -10.02 7.38
CA PRO A 33 1.82 -10.96 8.45
C PRO A 33 2.24 -12.39 8.06
N ALA A 34 2.98 -13.08 8.95
CA ALA A 34 3.50 -14.43 8.68
C ALA A 34 2.41 -15.53 8.66
N ARG A 35 1.18 -15.19 9.04
CA ARG A 35 0.02 -16.10 9.08
C ARG A 35 -0.86 -15.93 7.85
N SER A 36 -1.70 -16.93 7.58
CA SER A 36 -2.76 -16.82 6.58
C SER A 36 -3.71 -15.66 6.89
N PRO A 37 -4.28 -14.98 5.86
CA PRO A 37 -5.28 -13.94 6.05
C PRO A 37 -6.53 -14.48 6.73
N ASP A 38 -7.15 -13.66 7.58
CA ASP A 38 -8.44 -13.98 8.22
C ASP A 38 -9.59 -13.92 7.21
N TRP A 39 -9.42 -13.09 6.17
CA TRP A 39 -10.38 -12.98 5.11
C TRP A 39 -9.71 -12.75 3.75
N GLN A 40 -10.28 -13.38 2.74
CA GLN A 40 -9.91 -13.21 1.35
C GLN A 40 -11.19 -12.88 0.57
N ALA A 41 -11.14 -11.86 -0.28
CA ALA A 41 -12.31 -11.46 -1.05
C ALA A 41 -12.76 -12.58 -1.99
N PRO A 42 -14.03 -13.03 -1.91
CA PRO A 42 -14.59 -13.91 -2.93
C PRO A 42 -14.77 -13.15 -4.24
N GLY A 43 -14.72 -13.85 -5.37
CA GLY A 43 -15.04 -13.26 -6.68
C GLY A 43 -13.93 -12.44 -7.34
N LEU A 44 -12.68 -12.52 -6.85
CA LEU A 44 -11.51 -12.02 -7.55
C LEU A 44 -10.82 -13.15 -8.35
N PRO A 45 -10.22 -12.87 -9.52
CA PRO A 45 -10.00 -11.54 -10.11
C PRO A 45 -11.29 -10.88 -10.63
N LEU A 46 -11.35 -9.54 -10.51
CA LEU A 46 -12.45 -8.69 -10.99
C LEU A 46 -11.88 -7.48 -11.73
N THR A 47 -12.36 -7.21 -12.94
CA THR A 47 -12.03 -5.98 -13.67
C THR A 47 -13.08 -4.92 -13.39
N LEU A 48 -12.63 -3.76 -12.91
CA LEU A 48 -13.47 -2.56 -12.80
C LEU A 48 -13.10 -1.57 -13.89
N THR A 49 -14.09 -0.78 -14.31
CA THR A 49 -13.94 0.25 -15.33
C THR A 49 -14.38 1.58 -14.75
N ALA A 50 -13.53 2.60 -14.85
CA ALA A 50 -13.89 3.99 -14.57
C ALA A 50 -13.91 4.80 -15.86
N LEU A 51 -14.95 5.62 -16.04
CA LEU A 51 -15.00 6.61 -17.10
C LEU A 51 -14.06 7.78 -16.76
N ALA A 52 -13.74 8.59 -17.77
CA ALA A 52 -12.87 9.74 -17.57
C ALA A 52 -13.49 10.70 -16.55
N ASP A 53 -12.69 11.10 -15.56
CA ASP A 53 -13.05 12.04 -14.50
C ASP A 53 -14.23 11.59 -13.60
N GLU A 54 -14.64 10.31 -13.69
CA GLU A 54 -15.64 9.69 -12.83
C GLU A 54 -15.00 8.54 -12.03
N PRO A 55 -14.69 8.74 -10.73
CA PRO A 55 -14.13 7.68 -9.91
C PRO A 55 -15.14 6.54 -9.77
N THR A 56 -14.62 5.30 -9.75
CA THR A 56 -15.40 4.11 -9.44
C THR A 56 -14.88 3.51 -8.14
N ALA A 57 -15.80 3.18 -7.25
CA ALA A 57 -15.53 2.51 -5.99
C ALA A 57 -16.33 1.21 -5.90
N LEU A 58 -15.79 0.23 -5.17
CA LEU A 58 -16.50 -0.98 -4.80
C LEU A 58 -16.14 -1.34 -3.36
N LEU A 59 -17.08 -1.17 -2.43
CA LEU A 59 -16.94 -1.67 -1.06
C LEU A 59 -17.13 -3.19 -1.05
N LEU A 60 -16.25 -3.90 -0.33
CA LEU A 60 -16.22 -5.37 -0.33
C LEU A 60 -17.07 -5.99 0.79
N GLY A 61 -17.84 -5.16 1.51
CA GLY A 61 -18.74 -5.61 2.58
C GLY A 61 -18.02 -6.17 3.80
N ARG A 62 -16.76 -5.75 4.04
CA ARG A 62 -15.95 -6.17 5.18
C ARG A 62 -15.35 -4.99 5.89
N ASP A 63 -15.56 -4.93 7.20
CA ASP A 63 -14.99 -3.90 8.04
C ASP A 63 -13.57 -4.25 8.49
N MET A 64 -12.79 -3.20 8.72
CA MET A 64 -11.46 -3.23 9.33
C MET A 64 -11.34 -2.02 10.27
N ASP A 65 -10.89 -2.29 11.50
CA ASP A 65 -10.46 -1.33 12.51
C ASP A 65 -8.93 -1.34 12.59
N ASP A 66 -8.37 -2.10 13.53
CA ASP A 66 -6.95 -2.38 13.67
C ASP A 66 -6.61 -3.65 12.90
N GLY A 67 -5.79 -3.51 11.88
CA GLY A 67 -5.63 -4.57 10.90
C GLY A 67 -4.77 -4.18 9.74
N THR A 68 -4.58 -5.16 8.87
CA THR A 68 -3.87 -5.03 7.60
C THR A 68 -4.83 -5.33 6.47
N PHE A 69 -4.94 -4.43 5.50
CA PHE A 69 -5.62 -4.66 4.24
C PHE A 69 -4.61 -4.63 3.09
N GLU A 70 -4.62 -5.65 2.24
CA GLU A 70 -3.74 -5.76 1.08
C GLU A 70 -4.53 -6.07 -0.18
N ILE A 71 -4.20 -5.39 -1.28
CA ILE A 71 -4.69 -5.72 -2.62
C ILE A 71 -3.55 -5.98 -3.60
N VAL A 72 -3.86 -6.68 -4.70
CA VAL A 72 -3.04 -6.68 -5.92
C VAL A 72 -3.90 -6.24 -7.09
N ALA A 73 -3.43 -5.21 -7.81
CA ALA A 73 -4.14 -4.61 -8.92
C ALA A 73 -3.23 -4.48 -10.17
N VAL A 74 -3.82 -4.63 -11.36
CA VAL A 74 -3.14 -4.55 -12.65
C VAL A 74 -3.93 -3.64 -13.59
N PRO A 75 -3.39 -2.49 -14.02
CA PRO A 75 -4.00 -1.70 -15.09
C PRO A 75 -3.99 -2.49 -16.40
N VAL A 76 -5.15 -2.67 -17.02
CA VAL A 76 -5.27 -3.44 -18.28
C VAL A 76 -5.51 -2.55 -19.49
N ALA A 77 -6.19 -1.40 -19.30
CA ALA A 77 -6.40 -0.38 -20.32
C ALA A 77 -6.48 1.03 -19.69
N GLY A 78 -6.23 2.08 -20.48
CA GLY A 78 -6.21 3.47 -20.03
C GLY A 78 -4.88 4.17 -20.31
N ASP A 79 -4.87 5.51 -20.16
CA ASP A 79 -3.66 6.34 -20.14
C ASP A 79 -2.84 6.08 -18.87
N GLU A 80 -1.55 6.45 -18.85
CA GLU A 80 -0.69 6.26 -17.67
C GLU A 80 -1.00 7.25 -16.54
N PHE A 81 -1.55 8.43 -16.88
CA PHE A 81 -2.05 9.38 -15.89
C PHE A 81 -3.42 8.90 -15.39
N ASN A 82 -3.37 8.07 -14.36
CA ASN A 82 -4.52 7.43 -13.74
C ASN A 82 -4.27 7.22 -12.25
N ALA A 83 -5.29 6.76 -11.54
CA ALA A 83 -5.14 6.36 -10.15
C ALA A 83 -5.95 5.09 -9.88
N TYR A 84 -5.39 4.18 -9.08
CA TYR A 84 -6.07 2.98 -8.62
C TYR A 84 -5.50 2.51 -7.30
N GLY A 85 -6.31 1.84 -6.50
CA GLY A 85 -5.86 1.34 -5.21
C GLY A 85 -7.00 0.83 -4.34
N LEU A 86 -6.85 1.05 -3.04
CA LEU A 86 -7.73 0.55 -2.01
C LEU A 86 -8.42 1.69 -1.25
N LEU A 87 -9.61 1.39 -0.74
CA LEU A 87 -10.29 2.15 0.32
C LEU A 87 -10.20 1.37 1.62
N TYR A 88 -10.09 2.06 2.75
CA TYR A 88 -10.07 1.45 4.07
C TYR A 88 -10.71 2.37 5.12
N ARG A 89 -11.24 1.75 6.18
CA ARG A 89 -12.04 2.43 7.21
C ARG A 89 -13.13 3.33 6.59
N ALA A 90 -13.72 2.87 5.50
CA ALA A 90 -14.70 3.61 4.75
C ALA A 90 -16.10 3.40 5.33
N ARG A 91 -16.80 4.47 5.68
CA ARG A 91 -18.21 4.38 6.05
C ARG A 91 -19.08 4.14 4.82
N ASP A 92 -18.72 4.80 3.73
CA ASP A 92 -19.33 4.75 2.41
C ASP A 92 -18.30 5.20 1.37
N GLU A 93 -18.68 5.28 0.09
CA GLU A 93 -17.75 5.66 -1.00
C GLU A 93 -17.28 7.12 -0.94
N GLN A 94 -17.87 7.94 -0.06
CA GLN A 94 -17.60 9.37 0.09
C GLN A 94 -16.90 9.72 1.42
N HIS A 95 -16.70 8.73 2.29
CA HIS A 95 -16.17 8.92 3.64
C HIS A 95 -15.26 7.76 4.03
N GLY A 96 -14.00 8.08 4.29
CA GLY A 96 -12.99 7.10 4.66
C GLY A 96 -11.62 7.53 4.17
N TYR A 97 -10.71 6.57 4.09
CA TYR A 97 -9.40 6.80 3.51
C TYR A 97 -9.21 5.97 2.25
N GLY A 98 -8.25 6.39 1.44
CA GLY A 98 -7.74 5.57 0.36
C GLY A 98 -6.26 5.75 0.13
N PHE A 99 -5.69 4.70 -0.44
CA PHE A 99 -4.29 4.58 -0.76
C PHE A 99 -4.18 4.16 -2.21
N ALA A 100 -3.62 5.03 -3.02
CA ALA A 100 -3.65 4.91 -4.47
C ALA A 100 -2.27 5.05 -5.08
N VAL A 101 -2.08 4.39 -6.22
CA VAL A 101 -0.94 4.57 -7.11
C VAL A 101 -1.41 4.96 -8.50
N GLY A 102 -0.57 5.68 -9.22
CA GLY A 102 -0.72 5.95 -10.64
C GLY A 102 0.19 5.07 -11.48
N SER A 103 -0.23 4.79 -12.71
CA SER A 103 0.58 4.01 -13.65
C SER A 103 1.84 4.77 -14.11
N ASP A 104 1.96 6.06 -13.79
CA ASP A 104 3.14 6.91 -13.99
C ASP A 104 4.17 6.81 -12.86
N GLY A 105 3.89 6.03 -11.81
CA GLY A 105 4.82 5.78 -10.70
C GLY A 105 4.64 6.71 -9.50
N TYR A 106 3.52 7.41 -9.41
CA TYR A 106 3.15 8.21 -8.26
C TYR A 106 2.28 7.44 -7.27
N PHE A 107 2.22 7.90 -6.03
CA PHE A 107 1.26 7.42 -5.03
C PHE A 107 0.77 8.59 -4.17
N ALA A 108 -0.38 8.39 -3.52
CA ALA A 108 -0.95 9.29 -2.53
C ALA A 108 -1.71 8.53 -1.44
N VAL A 109 -1.88 9.19 -0.29
CA VAL A 109 -2.82 8.80 0.76
C VAL A 109 -3.83 9.93 0.91
N LEU A 110 -5.10 9.58 0.82
CA LEU A 110 -6.20 10.54 0.71
C LEU A 110 -7.23 10.27 1.81
N GLU A 111 -7.74 11.32 2.40
CA GLU A 111 -8.95 11.33 3.23
C GLU A 111 -10.12 11.82 2.37
N TRP A 112 -11.22 11.08 2.37
CA TRP A 112 -12.49 11.53 1.81
C TRP A 112 -13.42 11.99 2.92
N ALA A 113 -13.96 13.19 2.78
CA ALA A 113 -15.03 13.74 3.61
C ALA A 113 -16.06 14.41 2.71
N ASP A 114 -17.33 13.99 2.80
CA ASP A 114 -18.42 14.48 1.95
C ASP A 114 -18.10 14.45 0.44
N GLY A 115 -17.36 13.42 0.02
CA GLY A 115 -16.95 13.21 -1.38
C GLY A 115 -15.75 14.06 -1.84
N ALA A 116 -15.25 14.97 -1.01
CA ALA A 116 -14.03 15.72 -1.27
C ALA A 116 -12.80 14.95 -0.78
N ALA A 117 -11.82 14.75 -1.67
CA ALA A 117 -10.55 14.13 -1.33
C ALA A 117 -9.52 15.18 -0.89
N THR A 118 -8.95 15.03 0.30
CA THR A 118 -7.84 15.82 0.81
C THR A 118 -6.60 14.93 0.96
N PRO A 119 -5.43 15.33 0.43
CA PRO A 119 -4.22 14.54 0.60
C PRO A 119 -3.71 14.62 2.04
N LEU A 120 -3.60 13.47 2.71
CA LEU A 120 -2.77 13.30 3.91
C LEU A 120 -1.30 13.11 3.51
N VAL A 121 -1.08 12.54 2.31
CA VAL A 121 0.20 12.49 1.62
C VAL A 121 -0.04 12.92 0.18
N ASP A 122 0.57 14.04 -0.21
CA ASP A 122 0.50 14.55 -1.58
C ASP A 122 1.03 13.53 -2.59
N TRP A 123 0.46 13.58 -3.80
CA TRP A 123 0.94 12.79 -4.94
C TRP A 123 2.43 13.01 -5.16
N GLN A 124 3.20 11.95 -4.97
CA GLN A 124 4.66 11.98 -5.14
C GLN A 124 5.18 10.72 -5.80
N GLN A 125 6.31 10.83 -6.49
CA GLN A 125 6.94 9.67 -7.11
C GLN A 125 7.47 8.71 -6.07
N PHE A 126 7.27 7.41 -6.30
CA PHE A 126 7.88 6.36 -5.50
C PHE A 126 8.52 5.31 -6.42
N PRO A 127 9.85 5.08 -6.34
CA PRO A 127 10.57 4.21 -7.26
C PRO A 127 10.06 2.77 -7.33
N HIS A 128 9.36 2.32 -6.30
CA HIS A 128 8.85 0.95 -6.21
C HIS A 128 7.44 0.79 -6.76
N VAL A 129 6.77 1.85 -7.23
CA VAL A 129 5.56 1.72 -8.04
C VAL A 129 5.97 1.20 -9.41
N HIS A 130 5.47 0.03 -9.79
CA HIS A 130 5.67 -0.49 -11.14
C HIS A 130 4.80 0.30 -12.13
N ARG A 131 5.46 0.92 -13.10
CA ARG A 131 4.81 1.80 -14.09
C ARG A 131 4.08 1.02 -15.20
N GLY A 132 3.23 1.72 -15.93
CA GLY A 132 2.46 1.21 -17.05
C GLY A 132 1.43 0.17 -16.60
N ARG A 133 1.42 -0.99 -17.27
CA ARG A 133 0.44 -2.07 -17.04
C ARG A 133 0.96 -3.19 -16.15
N ALA A 134 1.91 -2.88 -15.28
CA ALA A 134 2.49 -3.83 -14.35
C ALA A 134 1.63 -3.98 -13.09
N ALA A 135 1.67 -5.14 -12.47
CA ALA A 135 0.98 -5.39 -11.22
C ALA A 135 1.62 -4.60 -10.07
N ASN A 136 0.80 -3.98 -9.24
CA ASN A 136 1.20 -3.37 -7.98
C ASN A 136 0.46 -4.02 -6.81
N ARG A 137 1.20 -4.27 -5.72
CA ARG A 137 0.65 -4.69 -4.43
C ARG A 137 0.62 -3.49 -3.51
N LEU A 138 -0.55 -3.16 -3.00
CA LEU A 138 -0.72 -2.09 -2.00
C LEU A 138 -1.14 -2.72 -0.69
N ARG A 139 -0.52 -2.30 0.40
CA ARG A 139 -0.88 -2.73 1.75
C ARG A 139 -0.91 -1.55 2.70
N VAL A 140 -1.95 -1.49 3.51
CA VAL A 140 -2.06 -0.59 4.66
C VAL A 140 -2.20 -1.42 5.93
N THR A 141 -1.46 -1.05 6.98
CA THR A 141 -1.55 -1.65 8.31
C THR A 141 -1.82 -0.55 9.32
N CYS A 142 -2.98 -0.59 9.98
CA CYS A 142 -3.41 0.40 10.96
C CYS A 142 -3.42 -0.19 12.38
N ALA A 143 -2.95 0.59 13.35
CA ALA A 143 -3.04 0.32 14.78
C ALA A 143 -3.41 1.64 15.49
N GLY A 144 -4.62 1.70 16.06
CA GLY A 144 -5.24 2.94 16.49
C GLY A 144 -5.37 3.95 15.34
N THR A 145 -4.85 5.15 15.54
CA THR A 145 -4.86 6.26 14.55
C THR A 145 -3.67 6.21 13.59
N THR A 146 -2.70 5.32 13.81
CA THR A 146 -1.48 5.26 13.01
C THR A 146 -1.58 4.15 11.96
N CYS A 147 -1.43 4.51 10.69
CA CYS A 147 -1.41 3.59 9.55
C CYS A 147 -0.06 3.64 8.82
N GLN A 148 0.47 2.47 8.47
CA GLN A 148 1.71 2.31 7.69
C GLN A 148 1.37 1.77 6.29
N TYR A 149 2.01 2.32 5.27
CA TYR A 149 1.68 2.06 3.87
C TYR A 149 2.88 1.44 3.15
N TYR A 150 2.60 0.42 2.35
CA TYR A 150 3.60 -0.33 1.61
C TYR A 150 3.17 -0.51 0.15
N ILE A 151 4.12 -0.33 -0.76
CA ILE A 151 3.94 -0.55 -2.19
C ILE A 151 4.97 -1.59 -2.62
N ASN A 152 4.51 -2.71 -3.17
CA ASN A 152 5.38 -3.81 -3.61
C ASN A 152 6.35 -4.28 -2.51
N ASP A 153 5.83 -4.38 -1.29
CA ASP A 153 6.56 -4.75 -0.06
C ASP A 153 7.63 -3.74 0.41
N GLU A 154 7.70 -2.57 -0.20
CA GLU A 154 8.58 -1.48 0.25
C GLU A 154 7.78 -0.45 1.06
N TYR A 155 8.36 -0.01 2.17
CA TYR A 155 7.76 0.99 3.05
C TYR A 155 7.68 2.34 2.32
N ALA A 156 6.46 2.84 2.12
CA ALA A 156 6.23 4.12 1.46
C ALA A 156 6.15 5.26 2.49
N THR A 157 5.31 5.12 3.52
CA THR A 157 5.09 6.16 4.53
C THR A 157 4.31 5.65 5.75
N THR A 158 4.16 6.51 6.76
CA THR A 158 3.26 6.36 7.90
C THR A 158 2.43 7.64 8.03
N VAL A 159 1.15 7.50 8.36
CA VAL A 159 0.23 8.61 8.61
C VAL A 159 -0.43 8.37 9.97
N GLU A 160 -0.60 9.44 10.74
CA GLU A 160 -1.40 9.46 11.96
C GLU A 160 -2.60 10.38 11.72
N ASP A 161 -3.81 9.82 11.79
CA ASP A 161 -5.06 10.54 11.57
C ASP A 161 -6.20 9.83 12.32
N ASP A 162 -7.14 10.60 12.89
CA ASP A 162 -8.21 10.10 13.76
C ASP A 162 -9.63 10.36 13.23
N SER A 163 -9.77 10.83 11.98
CA SER A 163 -11.08 11.05 11.34
C SER A 163 -11.90 9.76 11.23
N TYR A 164 -11.26 8.63 10.95
CA TYR A 164 -11.91 7.32 10.84
C TYR A 164 -11.09 6.23 11.55
N ASP A 165 -11.70 5.57 12.54
CA ASP A 165 -11.07 4.50 13.32
C ASP A 165 -11.43 3.09 12.82
N SER A 166 -12.51 2.97 12.05
CA SER A 166 -13.08 1.70 11.59
C SER A 166 -14.00 1.91 10.39
N GLY A 167 -14.21 0.85 9.61
CA GLY A 167 -15.15 0.87 8.49
C GLY A 167 -14.79 -0.12 7.40
N GLN A 168 -15.53 -0.09 6.29
CA GLN A 168 -15.39 -1.00 5.18
C GLN A 168 -14.06 -0.85 4.45
N VAL A 169 -13.58 -1.96 3.89
CA VAL A 169 -12.52 -1.96 2.88
C VAL A 169 -13.12 -2.01 1.48
N GLY A 170 -12.40 -1.45 0.51
CA GLY A 170 -12.88 -1.35 -0.86
C GLY A 170 -11.78 -1.26 -1.90
N LEU A 171 -12.21 -1.30 -3.16
CA LEU A 171 -11.40 -1.10 -4.36
C LEU A 171 -11.78 0.24 -4.97
N TRP A 172 -10.81 0.96 -5.52
CA TRP A 172 -11.05 2.26 -6.12
C TRP A 172 -10.16 2.50 -7.34
N LEU A 173 -10.69 3.18 -8.35
CA LEU A 173 -9.96 3.57 -9.54
C LEU A 173 -10.56 4.84 -10.17
N GLN A 174 -9.71 5.63 -10.82
CA GLN A 174 -10.08 6.85 -11.53
C GLN A 174 -9.17 7.05 -12.75
N GLY A 175 -9.78 7.16 -13.93
CA GLY A 175 -9.10 7.61 -15.14
C GLY A 175 -9.06 9.13 -15.24
N HIS A 176 -8.03 9.70 -15.89
CA HIS A 176 -7.96 11.13 -16.16
C HIS A 176 -7.98 11.43 -17.66
N SER A 177 -8.81 12.40 -18.07
CA SER A 177 -8.78 13.13 -19.36
C SER A 177 -8.86 12.35 -20.69
N LYS A 178 -8.50 11.07 -20.76
CA LYS A 178 -8.46 10.27 -22.01
C LYS A 178 -8.93 8.84 -21.80
N GLY A 179 -10.21 8.63 -22.10
CA GLY A 179 -10.81 7.30 -22.20
C GLY A 179 -11.07 6.63 -20.85
N ALA A 180 -11.67 5.44 -20.91
CA ALA A 180 -11.92 4.64 -19.73
C ALA A 180 -10.61 4.01 -19.20
N LEU A 181 -10.48 3.97 -17.89
CA LEU A 181 -9.47 3.17 -17.20
C LEU A 181 -10.09 1.81 -16.85
N GLU A 182 -9.36 0.73 -17.12
CA GLU A 182 -9.72 -0.60 -16.66
C GLU A 182 -8.61 -1.17 -15.79
N VAL A 183 -8.96 -1.68 -14.61
CA VAL A 183 -8.03 -2.28 -13.66
C VAL A 183 -8.58 -3.63 -13.21
N GLU A 184 -7.76 -4.67 -13.37
CA GLU A 184 -8.03 -5.99 -12.81
C GLU A 184 -7.51 -6.05 -11.37
N PHE A 185 -8.41 -6.20 -10.41
CA PHE A 185 -8.09 -6.49 -9.03
C PHE A 185 -8.02 -7.99 -8.85
N GLN A 186 -6.81 -8.51 -8.60
CA GLN A 186 -6.55 -9.94 -8.58
C GLN A 186 -6.77 -10.56 -7.20
N ARG A 187 -6.55 -9.78 -6.14
CA ARG A 187 -6.60 -10.25 -4.75
C ARG A 187 -6.89 -9.11 -3.80
N ALA A 188 -7.60 -9.42 -2.71
CA ALA A 188 -7.83 -8.54 -1.58
C ALA A 188 -7.91 -9.37 -0.30
N HIS A 189 -7.08 -9.06 0.69
CA HIS A 189 -6.89 -9.83 1.93
C HIS A 189 -6.94 -8.94 3.17
N ILE A 190 -7.48 -9.46 4.27
CA ILE A 190 -7.46 -8.81 5.59
C ILE A 190 -6.78 -9.71 6.62
N TRP A 191 -6.01 -9.09 7.51
CA TRP A 191 -5.53 -9.66 8.77
C TRP A 191 -5.89 -8.70 9.91
N SER A 192 -6.71 -9.15 10.87
CA SER A 192 -6.97 -8.38 12.09
C SER A 192 -5.74 -8.35 12.99
N LEU A 193 -5.53 -7.22 13.68
CA LEU A 193 -4.58 -7.16 14.79
C LEU A 193 -5.25 -7.65 16.08
N PRO A 194 -4.48 -8.24 17.02
CA PRO A 194 -5.01 -8.76 18.28
C PRO A 194 -5.48 -7.68 19.26
#